data_AF-A0A0P4V1E7-F1
#
_entry.id   AF-A0A0P4V1E7-F1
#
_cell.length_a   1.000
_cell.length_b   1.000
_cell.length_c   1.000
_cell.angle_alpha   90.00
_cell.angle_beta   90.00
_cell.angle_gamma   90.00
#
_symmetry.space_group_name_H-M   'P 1'
#
loop_
_entity.id
_entity.type
_entity.pdbx_description
1 polymer ?
#
loop_
_entity_poly.entity_id
_entity_poly.type
_entity_poly.pdbx_seq_one_letter_code
_entity_poly.pdbx_strand_id
1 'polypeptide(L)'
;MKAFLTRSAILLALVTSTTAHFALSASADSTASLLLSLQCEGGYNVNIWKTRTSGELLYRATSSNGNLSLGRGTSRATEGVRVYKFQNSNYEYWVWDGTLNSQQAGTLEVYKNNRIQRQYACMQR
;
A
#
# COMPACT_ATOMS: atom_id res chain seq x y z
N MET A 1 -22.80 -71.53 26.65
CA MET A 1 -21.56 -70.83 27.04
C MET A 1 -20.72 -70.60 25.80
N LYS A 2 -20.28 -69.35 25.53
CA LYS A 2 -19.20 -68.86 24.62
C LYS A 2 -19.08 -69.49 23.20
N ALA A 3 -18.96 -68.75 22.10
CA ALA A 3 -18.04 -67.64 21.88
C ALA A 3 -18.50 -66.70 20.75
N PHE A 4 -18.09 -65.44 20.90
CA PHE A 4 -18.24 -64.34 19.95
C PHE A 4 -17.28 -64.49 18.77
N LEU A 5 -17.75 -64.19 17.54
CA LEU A 5 -16.89 -63.99 16.37
C LEU A 5 -17.23 -62.66 15.67
N THR A 6 -16.25 -61.75 15.77
CA THR A 6 -15.78 -60.81 14.76
C THR A 6 -16.68 -59.62 14.36
N ARG A 7 -16.54 -58.51 15.11
CA ARG A 7 -16.79 -57.16 14.59
C ARG A 7 -15.57 -56.70 13.78
N SER A 8 -15.68 -56.70 12.45
CA SER A 8 -14.74 -55.98 11.59
C SER A 8 -15.02 -54.48 11.70
N ALA A 9 -14.19 -53.76 12.46
CA ALA A 9 -14.19 -52.30 12.47
C ALA A 9 -13.44 -51.80 11.24
N ILE A 10 -14.18 -51.25 10.27
CA ILE A 10 -13.62 -50.54 9.12
C ILE A 10 -13.02 -49.22 9.64
N LEU A 11 -11.70 -49.10 9.59
CA LEU A 11 -10.98 -47.85 9.87
C LEU A 11 -11.19 -46.87 8.70
N LEU A 12 -12.01 -45.85 8.89
CA LEU A 12 -12.05 -44.67 8.02
C LEU A 12 -10.83 -43.80 8.32
N ALA A 13 -9.83 -43.79 7.44
CA ALA A 13 -8.75 -42.81 7.47
C ALA A 13 -9.21 -41.55 6.71
N LEU A 14 -9.58 -40.50 7.44
CA LEU A 14 -9.84 -39.16 6.90
C LEU A 14 -8.50 -38.48 6.61
N VAL A 15 -8.03 -38.52 5.36
CA VAL A 15 -6.93 -37.67 4.91
C VAL A 15 -7.50 -36.27 4.69
N THR A 16 -7.43 -35.43 5.72
CA THR A 16 -7.70 -34.00 5.57
C THR A 16 -6.44 -33.31 5.08
N SER A 17 -6.37 -33.10 3.77
CA SER A 17 -5.35 -32.25 3.16
C SER A 17 -5.56 -30.82 3.66
N THR A 18 -4.79 -30.41 4.67
CA THR A 18 -4.74 -29.01 5.08
C THR A 18 -3.97 -28.24 4.02
N THR A 19 -4.68 -27.59 3.10
CA THR A 19 -4.10 -26.55 2.26
C THR A 19 -3.81 -25.36 3.15
N ALA A 20 -2.62 -25.35 3.74
CA ALA A 20 -2.06 -24.16 4.35
C ALA A 20 -1.83 -23.14 3.23
N HIS A 21 -2.82 -22.27 3.02
CA HIS A 21 -2.62 -21.05 2.25
C HIS A 21 -1.72 -20.15 3.09
N PHE A 22 -0.41 -20.31 2.93
CA PHE A 22 0.55 -19.30 3.34
C PHE A 22 0.31 -18.08 2.46
N ALA A 23 -0.65 -17.23 2.85
CA ALA A 23 -0.64 -15.85 2.46
C ALA A 23 0.60 -15.24 3.13
N LEU A 24 1.74 -15.34 2.45
CA LEU A 24 2.95 -14.65 2.85
C LEU A 24 2.59 -13.17 2.96
N SER A 25 2.67 -12.64 4.18
CA SER A 25 2.67 -11.21 4.43
C SER A 25 3.64 -10.59 3.44
N ALA A 26 3.16 -9.61 2.64
CA ALA A 26 3.99 -8.89 1.69
C ALA A 26 5.29 -8.51 2.41
N SER A 27 6.40 -9.14 1.99
CA SER A 27 7.68 -8.91 2.62
C SER A 27 7.93 -7.41 2.62
N ALA A 28 8.28 -6.88 3.80
CA ALA A 28 8.82 -5.54 3.89
C ALA A 28 9.94 -5.48 2.84
N ASP A 29 9.73 -4.68 1.81
CA ASP A 29 10.65 -4.55 0.69
C ASP A 29 11.96 -3.98 1.26
N SER A 30 12.90 -4.88 1.61
CA SER A 30 14.17 -4.56 2.29
C SER A 30 15.05 -3.61 1.48
N THR A 31 14.63 -3.23 0.28
CA THR A 31 15.32 -2.29 -0.59
C THR A 31 14.87 -0.85 -0.42
N ALA A 32 13.75 -0.58 0.27
CA ALA A 32 13.20 0.77 0.45
C ALA A 32 12.76 1.06 1.88
N SER A 33 12.80 2.34 2.26
CA SER A 33 12.28 2.86 3.53
C SER A 33 11.02 3.67 3.29
N LEU A 34 9.98 3.41 4.06
CA LEU A 34 8.75 4.21 4.04
C LEU A 34 9.06 5.60 4.59
N LEU A 35 8.72 6.63 3.84
CA LEU A 35 8.85 8.04 4.26
C LEU A 35 7.53 8.61 4.73
N LEU A 36 6.43 8.27 4.06
CA LEU A 36 5.12 8.83 4.31
C LEU A 36 4.05 7.79 3.99
N SER A 37 3.06 7.66 4.86
CA SER A 37 1.87 6.84 4.67
C SER A 37 0.65 7.71 4.95
N LEU A 38 -0.19 7.88 3.93
CA LEU A 38 -1.40 8.69 3.99
C LEU A 38 -2.63 7.84 3.69
N GLN A 39 -3.67 8.04 4.49
CA GLN A 39 -5.03 7.65 4.16
C GLN A 39 -5.79 8.88 3.69
N CYS A 40 -6.20 8.86 2.43
CA CYS A 40 -6.96 9.92 1.80
C CYS A 40 -8.45 9.57 1.72
N GLU A 41 -9.26 10.61 1.64
CA GLU A 41 -10.70 10.48 1.37
C GLU A 41 -10.98 9.62 0.13
N GLY A 42 -12.15 8.98 0.10
CA GLY A 42 -12.50 8.05 -0.97
C GLY A 42 -11.74 6.72 -0.93
N GLY A 43 -11.04 6.42 0.17
CA GLY A 43 -10.37 5.14 0.38
C GLY A 43 -9.03 4.99 -0.35
N TYR A 44 -8.46 6.10 -0.84
CA TYR A 44 -7.13 6.13 -1.44
C TYR A 44 -6.06 6.04 -0.36
N ASN A 45 -5.17 5.07 -0.43
CA ASN A 45 -4.00 5.01 0.45
C ASN A 45 -2.77 5.31 -0.38
N VAL A 46 -1.92 6.23 0.08
CA VAL A 46 -0.72 6.67 -0.62
C VAL A 46 0.48 6.44 0.27
N ASN A 47 1.49 5.77 -0.25
CA ASN A 47 2.76 5.59 0.41
C ASN A 47 3.89 6.16 -0.44
N ILE A 48 4.75 6.95 0.18
CA ILE A 48 6.01 7.41 -0.41
C ILE A 48 7.15 6.61 0.19
N TRP A 49 7.94 5.99 -0.66
CA TRP A 49 9.11 5.21 -0.27
C TRP A 49 10.36 5.85 -0.85
N LYS A 50 11.49 5.57 -0.21
CA LYS A 50 12.81 5.91 -0.72
C LYS A 50 13.68 4.66 -0.79
N THR A 51 14.19 4.33 -1.97
CA THR A 51 15.14 3.22 -2.12
C THR A 51 16.41 3.52 -1.33
N ARG A 52 16.96 2.50 -0.66
CA ARG A 52 18.17 2.64 0.16
C ARG A 52 19.43 2.79 -0.68
N THR A 53 19.46 2.18 -1.87
CA THR A 53 20.62 2.14 -2.77
C THR A 53 20.73 3.39 -3.63
N SER A 54 19.69 3.75 -4.37
CA SER A 54 19.69 4.90 -5.28
C SER A 54 19.15 6.18 -4.66
N GLY A 55 18.46 6.10 -3.52
CA GLY A 55 17.74 7.24 -2.93
C GLY A 55 16.52 7.67 -3.75
N GLU A 56 16.11 6.87 -4.72
CA GLU A 56 14.97 7.11 -5.61
C GLU A 56 13.68 7.12 -4.80
N LEU A 57 12.83 8.11 -5.08
CA LEU A 57 11.50 8.19 -4.52
C LEU A 57 10.53 7.35 -5.33
N LEU A 58 9.75 6.52 -4.63
CA LEU A 58 8.69 5.69 -5.20
C LEU A 58 7.35 6.11 -4.61
N TYR A 59 6.32 6.10 -5.45
CA TYR A 59 4.93 6.31 -5.08
C TYR A 59 4.18 5.01 -5.22
N ARG A 60 3.43 4.62 -4.19
CA ARG A 60 2.52 3.46 -4.24
C ARG A 60 1.15 3.89 -3.73
N ALA A 61 0.13 3.79 -4.58
CA ALA A 61 -1.24 4.05 -4.20
C ALA A 61 -2.14 2.84 -4.38
N THR A 62 -3.09 2.66 -3.46
CA THR A 62 -4.13 1.63 -3.53
C THR A 62 -5.51 2.27 -3.37
N SER A 63 -6.48 1.78 -4.13
CA SER A 63 -7.88 2.21 -4.07
C SER A 63 -8.80 1.11 -4.59
N SER A 64 -10.12 1.29 -4.46
CA SER A 64 -11.11 0.41 -5.09
C SER A 64 -11.01 0.40 -6.62
N ASN A 65 -10.44 1.45 -7.23
CA ASN A 65 -10.26 1.58 -8.68
C ASN A 65 -8.96 0.96 -9.18
N GLY A 66 -8.18 0.32 -8.29
CA GLY A 66 -6.90 -0.30 -8.62
C GLY A 66 -5.70 0.35 -7.93
N ASN A 67 -4.53 -0.20 -8.25
CA ASN A 67 -3.24 0.17 -7.66
C ASN A 67 -2.36 0.90 -8.68
N LEU A 68 -1.55 1.84 -8.20
CA LEU A 68 -0.61 2.60 -9.01
C LEU A 68 0.76 2.62 -8.34
N SER A 69 1.81 2.27 -9.09
CA SER A 69 3.20 2.33 -8.64
C SER A 69 4.01 3.18 -9.62
N LEU A 70 4.67 4.22 -9.12
CA LEU A 70 5.51 5.13 -9.90
C LEU A 70 6.89 5.25 -9.25
N GLY A 71 7.92 5.43 -10.07
CA GLY A 71 9.27 5.73 -9.62
C GLY A 71 9.68 7.15 -9.97
N ARG A 72 10.97 7.44 -9.79
CA ARG A 72 11.64 8.67 -10.22
C ARG A 72 10.98 9.95 -9.69
N GLY A 73 10.42 9.87 -8.49
CA GLY A 73 9.82 11.02 -7.83
C GLY A 73 10.85 12.09 -7.45
N THR A 74 10.35 13.29 -7.20
CA THR A 74 11.13 14.39 -6.62
C THR A 74 10.50 14.84 -5.32
N SER A 75 11.28 15.48 -4.45
CA SER A 75 10.78 16.07 -3.20
C SER A 75 11.29 17.49 -3.05
N ARG A 76 10.43 18.40 -2.60
CA ARG A 76 10.78 19.80 -2.32
C ARG A 76 10.11 20.26 -1.03
N ALA A 77 10.82 21.05 -0.23
CA ALA A 77 10.21 21.81 0.85
C ALA A 77 9.57 23.09 0.29
N THR A 78 8.31 23.32 0.59
CA THR A 78 7.50 24.45 0.14
C THR A 78 6.70 24.94 1.34
N GLU A 79 6.80 26.23 1.69
CA GLU A 79 5.95 26.85 2.72
C GLU A 79 5.90 26.05 4.04
N GLY A 80 7.04 25.50 4.47
CA GLY A 80 7.13 24.75 5.73
C GLY A 80 6.62 23.31 5.68
N VAL A 81 6.11 22.84 4.55
CA VAL A 81 5.71 21.43 4.32
C VAL A 81 6.55 20.78 3.23
N ARG A 82 6.54 19.45 3.15
CA ARG A 82 7.24 18.70 2.10
C ARG A 82 6.27 18.23 1.04
N VAL A 83 6.64 18.39 -0.23
CA VAL A 83 5.85 17.94 -1.37
C VAL A 83 6.63 16.92 -2.16
N TYR A 84 6.03 15.75 -2.39
CA TYR A 84 6.56 14.72 -3.25
C TYR A 84 5.81 14.73 -4.59
N LYS A 85 6.54 14.73 -5.71
CA LYS A 85 5.94 14.80 -7.05
C LYS A 85 6.35 13.62 -7.90
N PHE A 86 5.38 13.04 -8.58
CA PHE A 86 5.54 11.90 -9.49
C PHE A 86 4.79 12.16 -10.78
N GLN A 87 5.33 11.67 -11.89
CA GLN A 87 4.74 11.85 -13.20
C GLN A 87 4.41 10.49 -13.83
N ASN A 88 3.26 10.42 -14.48
CA ASN A 88 2.89 9.31 -15.35
C ASN A 88 2.26 9.86 -16.62
N SER A 89 3.01 9.87 -17.72
CA SER A 89 2.57 10.46 -18.98
C SER A 89 2.14 11.92 -18.79
N ASN A 90 0.87 12.24 -19.04
CA ASN A 90 0.30 13.57 -18.87
C ASN A 90 -0.34 13.82 -17.50
N TYR A 91 -0.20 12.88 -16.56
CA TYR A 91 -0.64 13.02 -15.18
C TYR A 91 0.53 13.36 -14.26
N GLU A 92 0.26 14.18 -13.26
CA GLU A 92 1.17 14.42 -12.14
C GLU A 92 0.46 14.17 -10.82
N TYR A 93 1.19 13.61 -9.86
CA TYR A 93 0.72 13.27 -8.54
C TYR A 93 1.57 14.03 -7.53
N TRP A 94 0.94 14.96 -6.83
CA TRP A 94 1.59 15.80 -5.83
C TRP A 94 1.05 15.39 -4.46
N VAL A 95 1.95 14.94 -3.60
CA VAL A 95 1.63 14.45 -2.26
C VAL A 95 2.23 15.42 -1.25
N TRP A 96 1.34 16.12 -0.57
CA TRP A 96 1.67 17.11 0.46
C TRP A 96 1.71 16.42 1.82
N ASP A 97 2.88 16.47 2.45
CA ASP A 97 3.19 15.93 3.76
C ASP A 97 3.09 17.04 4.82
N GLY A 98 1.91 17.16 5.41
CA GLY A 98 1.56 18.27 6.27
C GLY A 98 0.72 19.35 5.58
N THR A 99 0.18 20.22 6.42
CA THR A 99 -0.38 21.54 6.08
C THR A 99 0.30 22.59 6.95
N LEU A 100 0.10 23.88 6.67
CA LEU A 100 0.60 24.96 7.53
C LEU A 100 0.13 24.84 9.00
N ASN A 101 -1.03 24.24 9.22
CA ASN A 101 -1.69 24.17 10.52
C ASN A 101 -1.56 22.80 11.21
N SER A 102 -1.13 21.76 10.49
CA SER A 102 -1.08 20.39 11.02
C SER A 102 -0.11 19.52 10.23
N GLN A 103 0.86 18.91 10.92
CA GLN A 103 1.78 17.93 10.35
C GLN A 103 1.14 16.56 10.11
N GLN A 104 0.03 16.25 10.80
CA GLN A 104 -0.67 14.96 10.64
C GLN A 104 -1.63 14.97 9.44
N ALA A 105 -1.99 16.15 8.94
CA ALA A 105 -2.80 16.30 7.74
C ALA A 105 -1.93 16.20 6.49
N GLY A 106 -2.54 15.88 5.36
CA GLY A 106 -1.88 15.88 4.06
C GLY A 106 -2.86 16.10 2.93
N THR A 107 -2.37 16.16 1.71
CA THR A 107 -3.21 16.31 0.52
C THR A 107 -2.62 15.53 -0.65
N LEU A 108 -3.47 14.80 -1.36
CA LEU A 108 -3.12 14.23 -2.66
C LEU A 108 -3.78 15.08 -3.73
N GLU A 109 -2.98 15.67 -4.61
CA GLU A 109 -3.44 16.35 -5.81
C GLU A 109 -3.04 15.56 -7.05
N VAL A 110 -3.99 15.39 -7.96
CA VAL A 110 -3.78 14.73 -9.24
C VAL A 110 -4.04 15.75 -10.34
N TYR A 111 -3.02 16.05 -11.11
CA TYR A 111 -3.06 16.94 -12.26
C TYR A 111 -3.13 16.13 -13.55
N LYS A 112 -3.76 16.70 -14.57
CA LYS A 112 -3.69 16.24 -15.96
C LYS A 112 -3.49 17.44 -16.86
N ASN A 113 -2.47 17.42 -17.71
CA ASN A 113 -2.14 18.57 -18.57
C ASN A 113 -2.07 19.90 -17.76
N ASN A 114 -1.37 19.88 -16.61
CA ASN A 114 -1.21 21.02 -15.69
C ASN A 114 -2.50 21.59 -15.08
N ARG A 115 -3.62 20.84 -15.13
CA ARG A 115 -4.88 21.22 -14.48
C ARG A 115 -5.23 20.20 -13.42
N ILE A 116 -5.58 20.69 -12.23
CA ILE A 116 -6.05 19.82 -11.16
C ILE A 116 -7.31 19.07 -11.61
N GLN A 117 -7.27 17.75 -11.53
CA GLN A 117 -8.40 16.88 -11.83
C GLN A 117 -9.09 16.46 -10.54
N ARG A 118 -8.30 16.15 -9.51
CA ARG A 118 -8.78 15.70 -8.21
C ARG A 118 -7.87 16.20 -7.11
N GLN A 119 -8.47 16.47 -5.96
CA GLN A 119 -7.80 16.77 -4.72
C GLN A 119 -8.47 15.93 -3.64
N TYR A 120 -7.67 15.29 -2.80
CA TYR A 120 -8.15 14.51 -1.67
C TYR A 120 -7.47 15.01 -0.40
N ALA A 121 -8.26 15.30 0.63
CA ALA A 121 -7.73 15.48 1.96
C ALA A 121 -7.23 14.12 2.48
N CYS A 122 -6.12 14.14 3.20
CA CYS A 122 -5.50 12.94 3.73
C CYS A 122 -5.07 13.13 5.19
N MET A 123 -4.92 12.01 5.89
CA MET A 123 -4.33 11.93 7.21
C MET A 123 -3.19 10.94 7.21
N GLN A 124 -2.11 11.26 7.94
CA GLN A 124 -1.03 10.32 8.19
C GLN A 124 -1.56 9.11 8.97
N ARG A 125 -0.99 7.94 8.69
CA ARG A 125 -1.28 6.67 9.36
C ARG A 125 -0.10 6.18 10.18
#